data_AF-A0AAV8CT56-F1
#
_entry.id   AF-A0AAV8CT56-F1
#
_cell.length_a   1.000
_cell.length_b   1.000
_cell.length_c   1.000
_cell.angle_alpha   90.00
_cell.angle_beta   90.00
_cell.angle_gamma   90.00
#
_symmetry.space_group_name_H-M   'P 1'
#
loop_
_entity.id
_entity.type
_entity.pdbx_description
1 polymer ?
#
loop_
_entity_poly.entity_id
_entity_poly.type
_entity_poly.pdbx_seq_one_letter_code
_entity_poly.pdbx_strand_id
1 'polypeptide(L)'
;MLRRLLRTSLTLAAPSLRLQEKILAPSLDGKQVAVVPAINWFMKFSSGPAGGDSGSPGSRVAADSATHEDFQPTVKSSGFSLDDIVHQDVKENPVMIYMKGVPDAPRCGFSALAVKVLQQYGVPIGARDILSDLQLKESVKNYSKWPTFPQIFINGEFVGGSDIILSMHQKGELKDLLAGISSERKEADA
;
A
#
# COMPACT_ATOMS: atom_id res chain seq x y z
N MET A 1 -63.09 48.06 17.33
CA MET A 1 -62.29 48.28 18.56
C MET A 1 -61.43 47.03 18.77
N LEU A 2 -60.14 47.07 18.40
CA LEU A 2 -59.01 47.13 19.36
C LEU A 2 -59.01 45.89 20.30
N ARG A 3 -58.05 44.94 20.34
CA ARG A 3 -56.58 45.01 20.28
C ARG A 3 -55.98 43.60 20.13
N ARG A 4 -54.81 43.54 19.47
CA ARG A 4 -53.57 42.77 19.75
C ARG A 4 -53.65 41.54 20.67
N LEU A 5 -53.05 40.43 20.21
CA LEU A 5 -52.14 39.55 20.98
C LEU A 5 -51.35 38.70 19.96
N LEU A 6 -50.19 39.21 19.51
CA LEU A 6 -48.84 38.85 19.98
C LEU A 6 -48.31 37.53 19.39
N ARG A 7 -47.59 37.68 18.28
CA ARG A 7 -46.65 36.72 17.71
C ARG A 7 -45.59 36.39 18.77
N THR A 8 -45.58 35.16 19.26
CA THR A 8 -44.49 34.61 20.07
C THR A 8 -43.31 34.30 19.14
N SER A 9 -42.35 35.23 19.08
CA SER A 9 -41.00 34.95 18.58
C SER A 9 -40.31 34.04 19.58
N LEU A 10 -40.08 32.79 19.21
CA LEU A 10 -39.26 31.87 19.99
C LEU A 10 -37.80 32.06 19.54
N THR A 11 -37.11 32.99 20.19
CA THR A 11 -35.66 33.14 20.12
C THR A 11 -35.04 32.15 21.10
N LEU A 12 -34.54 31.01 20.62
CA LEU A 12 -33.74 30.13 21.46
C LEU A 12 -32.26 30.45 21.26
N ALA A 13 -31.72 31.11 22.27
CA ALA A 13 -30.32 31.46 22.42
C ALA A 13 -29.44 30.22 22.64
N ALA A 14 -28.30 30.19 21.96
CA ALA A 14 -27.20 29.29 22.25
C ALA A 14 -26.35 29.83 23.43
N PRO A 15 -25.95 28.98 24.39
CA PRO A 15 -24.79 29.21 25.23
C PRO A 15 -23.73 28.15 24.92
N SER A 16 -22.51 28.53 24.54
CA SER A 16 -21.44 29.01 25.43
C SER A 16 -20.41 27.89 25.62
N LEU A 17 -19.27 28.08 24.95
CA LEU A 17 -18.01 27.38 25.17
C LEU A 17 -17.60 27.48 26.64
N ARG A 18 -17.31 26.33 27.27
CA ARG A 18 -16.34 26.26 28.36
C ARG A 18 -15.48 25.01 28.25
N LEU A 19 -14.21 25.28 27.93
CA LEU A 19 -13.03 24.56 28.39
C LEU A 19 -13.22 24.07 29.84
N GLN A 20 -13.00 22.78 30.08
CA GLN A 20 -12.37 22.29 31.30
C GLN A 20 -11.55 21.04 30.96
N GLU A 21 -10.23 21.18 31.04
CA GLU A 21 -9.29 20.10 31.20
C GLU A 21 -9.62 19.29 32.47
N LYS A 22 -9.52 17.96 32.39
CA LYS A 22 -9.26 17.13 33.55
C LYS A 22 -8.46 15.88 33.16
N ILE A 23 -7.17 16.01 33.44
CA ILE A 23 -6.17 14.97 33.68
C ILE A 23 -6.71 13.95 34.69
N LEU A 24 -6.68 12.65 34.36
CA LEU A 24 -6.37 11.58 35.31
C LEU A 24 -6.00 10.28 34.58
N ALA A 25 -4.74 9.87 34.72
CA ALA A 25 -4.22 8.56 34.35
C ALA A 25 -4.68 7.46 35.32
N PRO A 26 -4.55 6.18 34.94
CA PRO A 26 -3.85 5.27 35.85
C PRO A 26 -2.74 4.42 35.20
N SER A 27 -1.57 4.52 35.84
CA SER A 27 -0.54 3.50 36.14
C SER A 27 -0.86 2.06 35.70
N LEU A 28 -0.09 1.46 34.79
CA LEU A 28 1.09 0.57 35.00
C LEU A 28 0.85 -0.71 35.81
N ASP A 29 0.67 -1.82 35.09
CA ASP A 29 1.17 -3.18 35.37
C ASP A 29 1.13 -3.89 33.99
N GLY A 30 2.20 -4.36 33.35
CA GLY A 30 3.33 -5.08 33.91
C GLY A 30 3.33 -6.49 33.32
N LYS A 31 3.67 -6.64 32.02
CA LYS A 31 4.12 -7.92 31.42
C LYS A 31 4.92 -7.66 30.14
N GLN A 32 6.22 -7.86 30.29
CA GLN A 32 7.24 -7.79 29.26
C GLN A 32 7.21 -9.05 28.38
N VAL A 33 7.34 -8.88 27.06
CA VAL A 33 7.96 -9.89 26.19
C VAL A 33 8.89 -9.18 25.20
N ALA A 34 10.17 -9.27 25.54
CA ALA A 34 11.39 -9.21 24.73
C ALA A 34 11.32 -8.63 23.30
N VAL A 35 11.82 -7.40 23.18
CA VAL A 35 12.51 -6.89 21.98
C VAL A 35 14.01 -7.20 22.12
N VAL A 36 14.63 -7.68 21.04
CA VAL A 36 16.10 -7.77 20.93
C VAL A 36 16.57 -6.81 19.84
N PRO A 37 17.23 -5.69 20.20
CA PRO A 37 18.05 -4.95 19.26
C PRO A 37 19.48 -4.76 19.80
N ALA A 38 20.48 -5.28 19.09
CA ALA A 38 21.88 -4.84 19.13
C ALA A 38 22.66 -5.53 17.98
N ILE A 39 23.10 -4.81 16.95
CA ILE A 39 24.44 -4.18 16.86
C ILE A 39 25.55 -5.25 16.79
N ASN A 40 26.14 -5.47 15.59
CA ASN A 40 27.47 -4.95 15.24
C ASN A 40 28.11 -5.70 14.04
N TRP A 41 28.38 -5.00 12.93
CA TRP A 41 29.63 -5.11 12.14
C TRP A 41 29.67 -4.01 11.06
N PHE A 42 29.78 -2.73 11.44
CA PHE A 42 31.04 -1.98 11.60
C PHE A 42 31.99 -2.03 10.39
N MET A 43 32.06 -0.87 9.72
CA MET A 43 33.10 -0.31 8.86
C MET A 43 34.39 -1.13 8.65
N LYS A 44 34.69 -1.44 7.39
CA LYS A 44 36.08 -1.58 6.92
C LYS A 44 36.28 -0.69 5.69
N PHE A 45 36.66 0.55 5.96
CA PHE A 45 37.27 1.46 5.00
C PHE A 45 38.78 1.18 5.02
N SER A 46 39.37 0.80 3.88
CA SER A 46 40.81 0.94 3.67
C SER A 46 41.07 1.45 2.26
N SER A 47 41.76 2.58 2.23
CA SER A 47 42.28 3.38 1.12
C SER A 47 42.93 2.61 -0.04
N GLY A 48 42.85 3.20 -1.26
CA GLY A 48 43.28 2.69 -2.59
C GLY A 48 44.80 2.61 -2.86
N PRO A 49 45.28 2.50 -4.14
CA PRO A 49 45.11 3.57 -5.16
C PRO A 49 45.02 3.16 -6.67
N ALA A 50 44.63 4.15 -7.49
CA ALA A 50 45.06 4.59 -8.84
C ALA A 50 45.53 3.62 -9.97
N GLY A 51 44.97 3.88 -11.17
CA GLY A 51 45.46 3.53 -12.53
C GLY A 51 44.30 3.01 -13.39
N GLY A 52 43.83 3.57 -14.51
CA GLY A 52 44.35 4.59 -15.40
C GLY A 52 44.65 3.98 -16.77
N ASP A 53 43.66 3.83 -17.66
CA ASP A 53 43.88 3.91 -19.11
C ASP A 53 42.58 4.19 -19.90
N SER A 54 42.81 4.86 -21.02
CA SER A 54 41.87 5.47 -21.94
C SER A 54 41.83 4.66 -23.24
N GLY A 55 40.65 4.36 -23.77
CA GLY A 55 40.54 3.90 -25.15
C GLY A 55 39.22 3.26 -25.52
N SER A 56 38.34 4.01 -26.18
CA SER A 56 37.47 3.42 -27.21
C SER A 56 38.26 3.43 -28.52
N PRO A 57 38.18 2.41 -29.39
CA PRO A 57 36.99 2.23 -30.22
C PRO A 57 36.58 0.76 -30.41
N GLY A 58 35.41 0.55 -31.01
CA GLY A 58 34.72 -0.73 -31.08
C GLY A 58 35.49 -1.89 -31.72
N SER A 59 35.16 -3.09 -31.24
CA SER A 59 35.39 -4.34 -31.96
C SER A 59 34.10 -5.13 -31.93
N ARG A 60 33.47 -5.29 -33.09
CA ARG A 60 32.40 -6.27 -33.31
C ARG A 60 33.07 -7.64 -33.21
N VAL A 61 32.81 -8.35 -32.13
CA VAL A 61 33.19 -9.76 -32.03
C VAL A 61 32.28 -10.53 -32.98
N ALA A 62 32.87 -11.18 -33.97
CA ALA A 62 32.17 -12.05 -34.89
C ALA A 62 31.48 -13.15 -34.08
N ALA A 63 30.21 -13.43 -34.41
CA ALA A 63 29.45 -14.53 -33.82
C ALA A 63 30.15 -15.86 -34.12
N ASP A 64 30.82 -16.42 -33.10
CA ASP A 64 31.25 -17.81 -33.11
C ASP A 64 30.12 -18.69 -32.55
N SER A 65 29.64 -19.63 -33.36
CA SER A 65 28.60 -20.62 -32.99
C SER A 65 29.17 -21.71 -32.09
N ALA A 66 29.59 -21.37 -30.88
CA ALA A 66 30.02 -22.35 -29.89
C ALA A 66 29.80 -21.89 -28.43
N THR A 67 28.73 -21.14 -28.15
CA THR A 67 28.30 -20.91 -26.76
C THR A 67 27.48 -22.11 -26.32
N HIS A 68 28.06 -22.95 -25.47
CA HIS A 68 27.39 -24.15 -24.98
C HIS A 68 26.26 -23.79 -23.99
N GLU A 69 25.12 -24.46 -24.17
CA GLU A 69 23.81 -24.20 -23.53
C GLU A 69 23.79 -24.37 -22.00
N ASP A 70 24.92 -24.69 -21.36
CA ASP A 70 25.01 -25.06 -19.94
C ASP A 70 24.98 -23.88 -18.96
N PHE A 71 25.00 -22.64 -19.45
CA PHE A 71 24.82 -21.46 -18.60
C PHE A 71 23.38 -20.94 -18.56
N GLN A 72 22.40 -21.85 -18.70
CA GLN A 72 21.01 -21.51 -18.41
C GLN A 72 20.78 -21.49 -16.89
N PRO A 73 20.38 -20.35 -16.30
CA PRO A 73 20.00 -20.32 -14.90
C PRO A 73 18.74 -21.17 -14.69
N THR A 74 18.90 -22.32 -14.05
CA THR A 74 17.79 -23.19 -13.67
C THR A 74 17.08 -22.59 -12.46
N VAL A 75 16.03 -21.83 -12.71
CA VAL A 75 15.14 -21.35 -11.65
C VAL A 75 14.33 -22.53 -11.13
N LYS A 76 14.59 -22.95 -9.88
CA LYS A 76 13.70 -23.85 -9.14
C LYS A 76 12.41 -23.09 -8.84
N SER A 77 11.40 -23.16 -9.71
CA SER A 77 10.08 -22.64 -9.39
C SER A 77 9.31 -23.68 -8.57
N SER A 78 9.06 -23.35 -7.32
CA SER A 78 7.98 -23.93 -6.53
C SER A 78 6.69 -23.87 -7.36
N GLY A 79 6.01 -25.00 -7.55
CA GLY A 79 5.01 -25.25 -8.60
C GLY A 79 3.67 -24.51 -8.52
N PHE A 80 3.66 -23.21 -8.27
CA PHE A 80 2.49 -22.34 -8.41
C PHE A 80 2.74 -21.28 -9.48
N SER A 81 1.76 -21.05 -10.36
CA SER A 81 1.84 -20.00 -11.37
C SER A 81 1.69 -18.63 -10.70
N LEU A 82 2.37 -17.60 -11.21
CA LEU A 82 2.27 -16.24 -10.67
C LEU A 82 0.85 -15.67 -10.79
N ASP A 83 0.13 -16.04 -11.84
CA ASP A 83 -1.29 -15.68 -12.00
C ASP A 83 -2.17 -16.30 -10.91
N ASP A 84 -1.86 -17.52 -10.46
CA ASP A 84 -2.56 -18.17 -9.34
C ASP A 84 -2.31 -17.43 -8.02
N ILE A 85 -1.08 -16.93 -7.82
CA ILE A 85 -0.73 -16.10 -6.66
C ILE A 85 -1.53 -14.80 -6.68
N VAL A 86 -1.61 -14.12 -7.82
CA VAL A 86 -2.40 -12.88 -7.95
C VAL A 86 -3.88 -13.13 -7.66
N HIS A 87 -4.43 -14.22 -8.20
CA HIS A 87 -5.81 -14.63 -7.93
C HIS A 87 -6.05 -14.91 -6.45
N GLN A 88 -5.13 -15.62 -5.80
CA GLN A 88 -5.25 -15.95 -4.38
C GLN A 88 -5.14 -14.71 -3.51
N ASP A 89 -4.16 -13.84 -3.76
CA ASP A 89 -3.97 -12.58 -3.01
C ASP A 89 -5.23 -11.72 -3.03
N VAL A 90 -5.84 -11.57 -4.20
CA VAL A 90 -7.01 -10.73 -4.45
C VAL A 90 -8.28 -11.35 -3.83
N LYS A 91 -8.30 -12.67 -3.61
CA LYS A 91 -9.39 -13.39 -2.95
C LYS A 91 -9.26 -13.41 -1.42
N GLU A 92 -8.04 -13.58 -0.91
CA GLU A 92 -7.76 -13.63 0.54
C GLU A 92 -7.85 -12.24 1.19
N ASN A 93 -7.43 -11.21 0.45
CA ASN A 93 -7.39 -9.84 0.95
C ASN A 93 -8.55 -9.04 0.34
N PRO A 94 -9.50 -8.54 1.15
CA PRO A 94 -10.63 -7.79 0.63
C PRO A 94 -10.22 -6.44 0.08
N VAL A 95 -9.08 -5.89 0.52
CA VAL A 95 -8.43 -4.74 -0.10
C VAL A 95 -6.99 -5.12 -0.36
N MET A 96 -6.66 -5.30 -1.65
CA MET A 96 -5.32 -5.67 -2.10
C MET A 96 -4.74 -4.57 -2.98
N ILE A 97 -3.52 -4.13 -2.69
CA ILE A 97 -2.80 -3.13 -3.49
C ILE A 97 -1.47 -3.66 -4.02
N TYR A 98 -1.28 -3.56 -5.32
CA TYR A 98 0.01 -3.74 -5.97
C TYR A 98 0.64 -2.37 -6.20
N MET A 99 1.79 -2.13 -5.57
CA MET A 99 2.40 -0.80 -5.52
C MET A 99 3.92 -0.85 -5.70
N LYS A 100 4.53 0.34 -5.85
CA LYS A 100 5.98 0.50 -5.89
C LYS A 100 6.49 0.78 -4.48
N GLY A 101 7.19 -0.18 -3.88
CA GLY A 101 7.57 -0.19 -2.47
C GLY A 101 6.49 -0.85 -1.61
N VAL A 102 6.51 -0.56 -0.30
CA VAL A 102 5.57 -1.12 0.69
C VAL A 102 4.77 0.01 1.35
N PRO A 103 3.64 -0.27 2.02
CA PRO A 103 2.83 0.77 2.66
C PRO A 103 3.60 1.66 3.65
N ASP A 104 4.56 1.07 4.38
CA ASP A 104 5.41 1.80 5.35
C ASP A 104 6.49 2.67 4.67
N ALA A 105 6.90 2.28 3.46
CA ALA A 105 7.98 2.92 2.71
C ALA A 105 7.65 2.94 1.21
N PRO A 106 6.69 3.78 0.76
CA PRO A 106 6.33 3.89 -0.65
C PRO A 106 7.47 4.52 -1.44
N ARG A 107 7.80 3.95 -2.61
CA ARG A 107 8.89 4.43 -3.49
C ARG A 107 8.40 5.28 -4.66
N CYS A 108 7.12 5.63 -4.68
CA CYS A 108 6.49 6.43 -5.73
C CYS A 108 5.36 7.28 -5.15
N GLY A 109 5.23 8.54 -5.58
CA GLY A 109 4.20 9.46 -5.10
C GLY A 109 2.76 8.97 -5.31
N PHE A 110 2.48 8.34 -6.45
CA PHE A 110 1.16 7.74 -6.71
C PHE A 110 0.86 6.57 -5.77
N SER A 111 1.88 5.76 -5.45
CA SER A 111 1.74 4.67 -4.48
C SER A 111 1.51 5.20 -3.06
N ALA A 112 2.25 6.25 -2.66
CA ALA A 112 2.06 6.91 -1.36
C ALA A 112 0.66 7.52 -1.22
N LEU A 113 0.14 8.15 -2.29
CA LEU A 113 -1.19 8.73 -2.30
C LEU A 113 -2.29 7.67 -2.14
N ALA A 114 -2.23 6.57 -2.90
CA ALA A 114 -3.20 5.48 -2.80
C ALA A 114 -3.23 4.87 -1.39
N VAL A 115 -2.06 4.58 -0.81
CA VAL A 115 -1.96 4.06 0.57
C VAL A 115 -2.55 5.04 1.57
N LYS A 116 -2.21 6.34 1.46
CA LYS A 116 -2.72 7.36 2.37
C LYS A 116 -4.24 7.45 2.35
N VAL A 117 -4.87 7.41 1.17
CA VAL A 117 -6.33 7.44 1.04
C VAL A 117 -6.96 6.21 1.68
N LEU A 118 -6.44 5.01 1.38
CA LEU A 118 -6.99 3.76 1.93
C LEU A 118 -6.84 3.68 3.47
N GLN A 119 -5.71 4.16 4.01
CA GLN A 119 -5.47 4.21 5.46
C GLN A 119 -6.48 5.08 6.22
N GLN A 120 -7.07 6.11 5.60
CA GLN A 120 -8.08 6.95 6.26
C GLN A 120 -9.35 6.17 6.64
N TYR A 121 -9.61 5.03 5.98
CA TYR A 121 -10.77 4.20 6.23
C TYR A 121 -10.52 3.14 7.31
N GLY A 122 -9.27 2.96 7.77
CA GLY A 122 -8.93 1.99 8.81
C GLY A 122 -9.19 0.53 8.43
N VAL A 123 -9.29 0.23 7.13
CA VAL A 123 -9.49 -1.14 6.63
C VAL A 123 -8.17 -1.89 6.55
N PRO A 124 -8.16 -3.22 6.75
CA PRO A 124 -6.95 -4.02 6.55
C PRO A 124 -6.58 -4.06 5.07
N ILE A 125 -5.34 -3.70 4.76
CA ILE A 125 -4.82 -3.64 3.38
C ILE A 125 -3.73 -4.68 3.21
N GLY A 126 -3.91 -5.60 2.27
CA GLY A 126 -2.84 -6.44 1.75
C GLY A 126 -2.03 -5.66 0.71
N ALA A 127 -0.69 -5.74 0.75
CA ALA A 127 0.16 -5.03 -0.20
C ALA A 127 1.30 -5.90 -0.72
N ARG A 128 1.59 -5.80 -2.01
CA ARG A 128 2.79 -6.39 -2.63
C ARG A 128 3.60 -5.35 -3.40
N ASP A 129 4.93 -5.45 -3.23
CA ASP A 129 5.89 -4.62 -3.95
C ASP A 129 6.23 -5.24 -5.31
N ILE A 130 5.83 -4.55 -6.38
CA ILE A 130 6.10 -4.96 -7.77
C ILE A 130 7.53 -4.66 -8.23
N LEU A 131 8.31 -3.92 -7.44
CA LEU A 131 9.72 -3.66 -7.77
C LEU A 131 10.64 -4.83 -7.38
N SER A 132 10.19 -5.68 -6.45
CA SER A 132 10.95 -6.83 -5.97
C SER A 132 10.85 -8.03 -6.92
N ASP A 133 9.74 -8.15 -7.67
CA ASP A 133 9.51 -9.23 -8.63
C ASP A 133 8.94 -8.68 -9.94
N LEU A 134 9.75 -8.74 -11.01
CA LEU A 134 9.37 -8.27 -12.34
C LEU A 134 8.36 -9.19 -13.04
N GLN A 135 8.36 -10.49 -12.73
CA GLN A 135 7.41 -11.42 -13.32
C GLN A 135 6.02 -11.21 -12.71
N LEU A 136 5.94 -10.98 -11.38
CA LEU A 136 4.70 -10.60 -10.71
C LEU A 136 4.08 -9.35 -11.34
N LYS A 137 4.90 -8.34 -11.63
CA LYS A 137 4.46 -7.11 -12.31
C LYS A 137 3.79 -7.41 -13.65
N GLU A 138 4.30 -8.35 -14.42
CA GLU A 138 3.73 -8.74 -15.72
C GLU A 138 2.41 -9.50 -15.55
N SER A 139 2.35 -10.47 -14.64
CA SER A 139 1.11 -11.20 -14.31
C SER A 139 0.01 -10.26 -13.83
N VAL A 140 0.31 -9.31 -12.93
CA VAL A 140 -0.69 -8.35 -12.43
C VAL A 140 -1.22 -7.44 -13.54
N LYS A 141 -0.36 -6.98 -14.46
CA LYS A 141 -0.79 -6.19 -15.63
C LYS A 141 -1.69 -7.00 -16.55
N ASN A 142 -1.38 -8.27 -16.77
CA ASN A 142 -2.18 -9.15 -17.61
C ASN A 142 -3.55 -9.44 -16.96
N TYR A 143 -3.56 -9.63 -15.64
CA TYR A 143 -4.77 -9.88 -14.85
C TYR A 143 -5.75 -8.70 -14.87
N SER A 144 -5.28 -7.49 -14.53
CA SER A 144 -6.13 -6.28 -14.52
C SER A 144 -6.39 -5.67 -15.90
N LYS A 145 -5.58 -6.06 -16.90
CA LYS A 145 -5.51 -5.41 -18.22
C LYS A 145 -5.22 -3.91 -18.09
N TRP A 146 -4.49 -3.50 -17.05
CA TRP A 146 -4.16 -2.11 -16.75
C TRP A 146 -2.63 -1.87 -16.81
N PRO A 147 -2.16 -0.82 -17.52
CA PRO A 147 -0.72 -0.65 -17.76
C PRO A 147 0.05 -0.01 -16.58
N THR A 148 -0.65 0.65 -15.66
CA THR A 148 -0.07 1.57 -14.67
C THR A 148 -0.15 1.01 -13.25
N PHE A 149 0.76 1.44 -12.37
CA PHE A 149 0.75 1.15 -10.93
C PHE A 149 0.71 2.46 -10.12
N PRO A 150 0.07 2.49 -8.94
CA PRO A 150 -0.50 1.36 -8.20
C PRO A 150 -1.80 0.81 -8.81
N GLN A 151 -2.12 -0.45 -8.52
CA GLN A 151 -3.38 -1.12 -8.88
C GLN A 151 -4.07 -1.60 -7.60
N ILE A 152 -5.33 -1.23 -7.42
CA ILE A 152 -6.13 -1.53 -6.23
C ILE A 152 -7.26 -2.48 -6.62
N PHE A 153 -7.38 -3.55 -5.83
CA PHE A 153 -8.45 -4.53 -5.91
C PHE A 153 -9.26 -4.48 -4.62
N ILE A 154 -10.59 -4.54 -4.74
CA ILE A 154 -11.52 -4.56 -3.63
C ILE A 154 -12.49 -5.73 -3.85
N ASN A 155 -12.63 -6.61 -2.86
CA ASN A 155 -13.49 -7.81 -2.91
C ASN A 155 -13.28 -8.69 -4.14
N GLY A 156 -12.03 -8.89 -4.55
CA GLY A 156 -11.73 -9.69 -5.72
C GLY A 156 -11.77 -8.93 -7.06
N GLU A 157 -12.35 -7.72 -7.08
CA GLU A 157 -12.54 -6.92 -8.30
C GLU A 157 -11.51 -5.82 -8.45
N PHE A 158 -11.09 -5.57 -9.69
CA PHE A 158 -10.20 -4.46 -10.01
C PHE A 158 -10.99 -3.14 -9.99
N VAL A 159 -10.59 -2.21 -9.12
CA VAL A 159 -11.25 -0.90 -9.00
C VAL A 159 -10.54 0.17 -9.83
N GLY A 160 -9.21 0.18 -9.82
CA GLY A 160 -8.45 1.16 -10.58
C GLY A 160 -7.07 1.45 -10.01
N GLY A 161 -6.49 2.58 -10.45
CA GLY A 161 -5.25 3.14 -9.93
C GLY A 161 -5.46 4.25 -8.89
N SER A 162 -4.37 4.95 -8.56
CA SER A 162 -4.38 6.01 -7.53
C SER A 162 -5.38 7.14 -7.83
N ASP A 163 -5.48 7.58 -9.09
CA ASP A 163 -6.32 8.73 -9.44
C ASP A 163 -7.82 8.40 -9.33
N ILE A 164 -8.18 7.17 -9.71
CA ILE A 164 -9.56 6.67 -9.61
C ILE A 164 -9.95 6.54 -8.14
N ILE A 165 -9.09 5.94 -7.31
CA ILE A 165 -9.32 5.83 -5.86
C ILE A 165 -9.47 7.21 -5.22
N LEU A 166 -8.63 8.18 -5.59
CA LEU A 166 -8.76 9.55 -5.09
C LEU A 166 -10.10 10.19 -5.52
N SER A 167 -10.51 9.99 -6.78
CA SER A 167 -11.80 10.51 -7.26
C SER A 167 -12.99 9.89 -6.51
N MET A 168 -12.97 8.57 -6.31
CA MET A 168 -14.02 7.87 -5.56
C MET A 168 -14.04 8.28 -4.08
N HIS A 169 -12.89 8.57 -3.49
CA HIS A 169 -12.80 9.15 -2.15
C HIS A 169 -13.49 10.52 -2.08
N GLN A 170 -13.21 11.40 -3.05
CA GLN A 170 -13.80 12.74 -3.10
C GLN A 170 -15.32 12.71 -3.33
N LYS A 171 -15.81 11.74 -4.10
CA LYS A 171 -17.24 11.53 -4.35
C LYS A 171 -17.96 10.83 -3.19
N GLY A 172 -17.22 10.21 -2.26
CA GLY A 172 -17.77 9.40 -1.18
C GLY A 172 -18.08 7.95 -1.55
N GLU A 173 -18.08 7.58 -2.83
CA GLU A 173 -18.35 6.23 -3.34
C GLU A 173 -17.42 5.16 -2.74
N LEU A 174 -16.15 5.52 -2.49
CA LEU A 174 -15.17 4.61 -1.90
C LEU A 174 -15.55 4.19 -0.47
N LYS A 175 -16.20 5.10 0.28
CA LYS A 175 -16.63 4.81 1.65
C LYS A 175 -17.68 3.72 1.66
N ASP A 176 -18.64 3.78 0.75
CA ASP A 176 -19.75 2.82 0.69
C ASP A 176 -19.25 1.44 0.26
N LEU A 177 -18.32 1.37 -0.69
CA LEU A 177 -17.67 0.12 -1.09
C LEU A 177 -16.91 -0.54 0.07
N LEU A 178 -16.15 0.24 0.84
CA LEU A 178 -15.37 -0.28 1.97
C LEU A 178 -16.23 -0.59 3.21
N ALA A 179 -17.39 0.05 3.35
CA ALA A 179 -18.31 -0.20 4.45
C ALA A 179 -18.86 -1.64 4.40
N GLY A 180 -19.20 -2.15 3.22
CA GLY A 180 -19.69 -3.53 3.05
C GLY A 180 -18.71 -4.59 3.56
N ILE A 181 -17.41 -4.37 3.35
CA ILE A 181 -16.33 -5.26 3.78
C ILE A 181 -16.20 -5.31 5.30
N SER A 182 -16.32 -4.14 5.93
CA SER A 182 -16.15 -3.99 7.38
C SER A 182 -17.29 -4.67 8.14
N SER A 183 -18.49 -4.78 7.54
CA SER A 183 -19.63 -5.50 8.12
C SER A 183 -19.51 -7.02 8.03
N GLU A 184 -19.05 -7.57 6.90
CA GLU A 184 -19.03 -9.03 6.68
C GLU A 184 -18.04 -9.76 7.61
N ARG A 185 -16.93 -9.12 7.97
CA ARG A 185 -15.95 -9.71 8.90
C ARG A 185 -16.41 -9.77 10.36
N LYS A 186 -17.41 -8.98 10.77
CA LYS A 186 -17.92 -9.06 12.15
C LYS A 186 -18.79 -10.30 12.40
N GLU A 187 -19.35 -10.89 11.35
CA GLU A 187 -20.25 -12.06 11.46
C GLU A 187 -19.46 -13.39 11.49
N ALA A 188 -18.27 -13.45 10.89
CA ALA A 188 -17.48 -14.69 10.80
C ALA A 188 -16.78 -15.12 12.12
N ASP A 189 -16.78 -14.25 13.14
CA ASP A 189 -16.16 -14.46 14.46
C ASP A 189 -17.21 -14.50 15.61
N ALA A 190 -18.52 -14.55 15.30
CA ALA A 190 -19.62 -14.63 16.27
C ALA A 190 -20.25 -16.03 16.32
#